data_AF-A0A2P4SK65-F1
#
_entry.id   AF-A0A2P4SK65-F1
#
_cell.length_a   1.000
_cell.length_b   1.000
_cell.length_c   1.000
_cell.angle_alpha   90.00
_cell.angle_beta   90.00
_cell.angle_gamma   90.00
#
_symmetry.space_group_name_H-M   'P 1'
#
loop_
_entity.id
_entity.type
_entity.pdbx_description
1 polymer ?
#
loop_
_entity_poly.entity_id
_entity_poly.type
_entity_poly.pdbx_seq_one_letter_code
_entity_poly.pdbx_strand_id
1 'polypeptide(L)' 'MQHLTVLTSKRNQLHDEVHRWRRNGVGLEFNHLFGYGVLDAGAMVKMAKDWKTVPERFHCVGGSIQEPE' A
#
# COMPACT_ATOMS: atom_id res chain seq x y z
N MET A 1 9.17 5.09 6.33
CA MET A 1 7.83 5.72 6.44
C MET A 1 6.77 5.00 5.61
N GLN A 2 6.87 4.95 4.26
CA GLN A 2 5.80 4.41 3.40
C GLN A 2 5.28 3.02 3.84
N HIS A 3 6.17 2.08 4.19
CA HIS A 3 5.79 0.74 4.65
C HIS A 3 4.87 0.76 5.90
N LEU A 4 5.18 1.60 6.90
CA LEU A 4 4.36 1.72 8.09
C LEU A 4 2.97 2.23 7.75
N THR A 5 2.88 3.23 6.87
CA THR A 5 1.60 3.76 6.38
C THR A 5 0.75 2.67 5.73
N VAL A 6 1.33 1.88 4.81
CA VAL A 6 0.61 0.79 4.12
C VAL A 6 0.12 -0.28 5.09
N LEU A 7 0.98 -0.71 6.02
CA LEU A 7 0.71 -1.86 6.89
C LEU A 7 -0.21 -1.53 8.08
N THR A 8 -0.39 -0.25 8.43
CA THR A 8 -1.14 0.14 9.63
C THR A 8 -2.40 0.94 9.33
N SER A 9 -2.60 1.40 8.09
CA SER A 9 -3.82 2.11 7.70
C SER A 9 -5.04 1.20 7.77
N LYS A 10 -6.21 1.81 7.98
CA LYS A 10 -7.48 1.10 8.15
C LYS A 10 -8.53 1.66 7.20
N ARG A 11 -9.30 0.76 6.56
CA ARG A 11 -10.45 1.11 5.72
C ARG A 11 -11.45 2.02 6.44
N ASN A 12 -11.72 1.76 7.72
CA ASN A 12 -12.74 2.48 8.51
C ASN A 12 -14.10 2.56 7.76
N GLN A 13 -14.88 3.60 7.98
CA GLN A 13 -16.18 3.83 7.32
C GLN A 13 -16.02 4.60 5.99
N LEU A 14 -14.86 4.49 5.34
CA LEU A 14 -14.63 5.15 4.05
C LEU A 14 -15.38 4.41 2.94
N HIS A 15 -16.24 5.15 2.25
CA HIS A 15 -17.09 4.66 1.18
C HIS A 15 -16.71 5.31 -0.15
N ASP A 16 -16.62 4.48 -1.19
CA ASP A 16 -16.39 4.91 -2.57
C ASP A 16 -17.19 3.97 -3.49
N GLU A 17 -18.15 4.55 -4.22
CA GLU A 17 -19.06 3.85 -5.13
C GLU A 17 -18.37 3.46 -6.44
N VAL A 18 -17.35 4.20 -6.85
CA VAL A 18 -16.71 4.08 -8.18
C VAL A 18 -15.66 2.98 -8.17
N HIS A 19 -14.64 3.09 -7.33
CA HIS A 19 -13.51 2.16 -7.42
C HIS A 19 -13.68 0.92 -6.54
N ARG A 20 -14.54 1.00 -5.52
CA ARG A 20 -14.78 -0.01 -4.47
C ARG A 20 -13.49 -0.41 -3.76
N TRP A 21 -13.62 -1.12 -2.64
CA TRP A 21 -12.45 -1.70 -1.96
C TRP A 21 -12.06 -3.02 -2.62
N ARG A 22 -10.75 -3.22 -2.80
CA ARG A 22 -10.16 -4.44 -3.39
C ARG A 22 -9.08 -4.98 -2.48
N ARG A 23 -8.81 -6.28 -2.57
CA ARG A 23 -7.73 -6.94 -1.83
C ARG A 23 -6.60 -7.29 -2.79
N ASN A 24 -5.37 -6.92 -2.45
CA ASN A 24 -4.19 -7.22 -3.27
C ASN A 24 -3.65 -8.65 -2.99
N GLY A 25 -2.58 -9.05 -3.70
CA GLY A 25 -2.03 -10.40 -3.61
C GLY A 25 -1.46 -10.81 -2.24
N VAL A 26 -1.16 -9.86 -1.36
CA VAL A 26 -0.70 -10.14 0.02
C VAL A 26 -1.84 -9.99 1.05
N GLY A 27 -3.08 -9.76 0.59
CA GLY A 27 -4.26 -9.71 1.46
C GLY A 27 -4.58 -8.33 2.04
N LEU A 28 -3.86 -7.27 1.66
CA LEU A 28 -4.17 -5.91 2.12
C LEU A 28 -5.32 -5.32 1.30
N GLU A 29 -6.26 -4.68 2.00
CA GLU A 29 -7.34 -3.91 1.37
C GLU A 29 -6.81 -2.56 0.89
N PHE A 30 -7.17 -2.17 -0.33
CA PHE A 30 -6.89 -0.85 -0.88
C PHE A 30 -8.07 -0.34 -1.72
N ASN A 31 -8.09 0.97 -1.93
CA ASN A 31 -9.03 1.66 -2.78
C ASN A 31 -8.30 2.76 -3.56
N HIS A 32 -8.75 3.07 -4.78
CA HIS A 32 -8.06 4.04 -5.63
C HIS A 32 -8.19 5.50 -5.15
N LEU A 33 -9.25 5.85 -4.42
CA LEU A 33 -9.43 7.17 -3.82
C LEU A 33 -8.71 7.30 -2.48
N PHE A 34 -8.70 6.24 -1.66
CA PHE A 34 -8.21 6.29 -0.29
C PHE A 34 -6.88 5.57 -0.02
N GLY A 35 -6.27 4.95 -1.03
CA GLY A 35 -5.09 4.09 -0.83
C GLY A 35 -5.41 2.94 0.12
N TYR A 36 -4.61 2.76 1.17
CA TYR A 36 -4.82 1.73 2.21
C TYR A 36 -5.74 2.19 3.35
N GLY A 37 -6.31 3.40 3.28
CA GLY A 37 -7.27 3.93 4.24
C GLY A 37 -6.71 5.01 5.17
N VAL A 38 -7.39 5.24 6.29
CA VAL A 38 -7.05 6.28 7.26
C VAL A 38 -5.79 5.88 8.03
N LEU A 39 -4.89 6.85 8.23
CA LEU A 39 -3.70 6.68 9.06
C LEU A 39 -4.08 6.42 10.52
N ASP A 40 -3.60 5.31 11.08
CA ASP A 40 -3.69 5.03 12.50
C ASP A 40 -2.36 5.41 13.17
N ALA A 41 -2.30 6.63 13.74
CA ALA A 41 -1.08 7.14 14.38
C ALA A 41 -0.59 6.22 15.53
N GLY A 42 -1.51 5.61 16.28
CA GLY A 42 -1.18 4.71 17.37
C GLY A 42 -0.54 3.41 16.85
N ALA A 43 -1.12 2.82 15.81
CA ALA A 43 -0.57 1.63 15.17
C ALA A 43 0.75 1.92 14.46
N MET A 44 0.89 3.07 13.80
CA MET A 44 2.15 3.51 13.17
C MET A 44 3.28 3.59 14.20
N VAL A 45 3.06 4.30 15.33
CA VAL A 45 4.08 4.44 16.38
C VAL A 45 4.35 3.11 17.08
N LYS A 46 3.33 2.29 17.33
CA LYS A 46 3.51 0.96 17.93
C LYS A 46 4.38 0.07 17.05
N MET A 47 4.09 -0.03 15.75
CA MET A 47 4.87 -0.84 14.81
C MET A 47 6.28 -0.27 14.58
N ALA A 48 6.44 1.05 14.63
CA ALA A 48 7.75 1.70 14.45
C ALA A 48 8.78 1.30 15.52
N LYS A 49 8.34 0.99 16.75
CA LYS A 49 9.25 0.60 17.85
C LYS A 49 10.04 -0.67 17.56
N ASP A 50 9.41 -1.63 16.90
CA ASP A 50 9.99 -2.94 16.58
C ASP A 50 10.35 -3.06 15.09
N TRP A 51 10.34 -1.94 14.36
CA TRP A 51 10.53 -1.93 12.91
C TRP A 51 11.96 -2.27 12.54
N LYS A 52 12.13 -3.26 11.66
CA LYS A 52 13.41 -3.56 11.02
C LYS A 52 13.50 -2.81 9.70
N THR A 53 14.58 -2.03 9.52
CA THR A 53 14.83 -1.30 8.27
C THR A 53 14.81 -2.24 7.07
N VAL A 54 14.13 -1.82 6.01
CA VAL A 54 14.04 -2.59 4.76
C VAL A 54 15.38 -2.57 4.03
N PRO A 55 15.66 -3.56 3.17
CA PRO A 55 16.82 -3.52 2.27
C PRO A 55 16.83 -2.26 1.39
N GLU A 56 17.98 -1.98 0.78
CA GLU A 56 18.08 -0.92 -0.21
C GLU A 56 17.09 -1.11 -1.36
N ARG A 57 16.56 0.01 -1.86
CA ARG A 57 15.58 -0.01 -2.95
C ARG A 57 16.23 -0.55 -4.22
N PHE A 58 15.79 -1.72 -4.66
CA PHE A 58 16.11 -2.24 -5.98
C PHE A 58 15.17 -1.62 -7.04
N HIS A 59 15.72 -1.30 -8.21
CA HIS A 59 14.96 -0.79 -9.35
C HIS A 59 15.19 -1.69 -10.56
N CYS A 60 14.10 -2.24 -11.10
CA CYS A 60 14.10 -3.05 -12.32
C CYS A 60 13.35 -2.29 -13.42
N VAL A 61 13.90 -2.28 -14.62
CA VAL A 61 13.25 -1.73 -15.82
C VAL A 61 12.74 -2.91 -16.65
N GLY A 62 11.44 -2.94 -16.93
CA GLY A 62 10.83 -3.96 -17.78
C GLY A 62 11.27 -3.81 -19.24
N GLY A 63 11.36 -4.92 -19.96
CA GLY A 63 11.57 -4.90 -21.41
C GLY A 63 10.33 -4.37 -22.15
N SER A 64 10.53 -3.78 -23.32
CA SER A 64 9.46 -3.45 -24.25
C SER A 64 9.28 -4.57 -25.28
N ILE A 65 8.03 -4.81 -25.68
CA ILE A 65 7.71 -5.64 -26.84
C ILE A 65 7.59 -4.65 -28.01
N GLN A 66 8.39 -4.83 -29.06
CA GLN A 66 8.17 -4.14 -30.33
C GLN A 66 7.07 -4.89 -31.08
N GLU A 67 5.94 -4.24 -31.33
CA GLU A 67 4.93 -4.78 -32.25
C GLU A 67 5.51 -4.75 -33.67
N PRO A 68 5.42 -5.84 -34.45
CA PRO A 68 5.79 -5.79 -35.87
C PRO A 68 4.85 -4.84 -36.61
N GLU A 69 5.39 -3.99 -37.48
CA GLU A 69 4.63 -3.15 -38.41
C GLU A 69 3.73 -3.97 -39.36
#